data_AF-A0A960RSG3-F1
#
_entry.id   AF-A0A960RSG3-F1
#
_cell.length_a   1.000
_cell.length_b   1.000
_cell.length_c   1.000
_cell.angle_alpha   90.00
_cell.angle_beta   90.00
_cell.angle_gamma   90.00
#
_symmetry.space_group_name_H-M   'P 1'
#
loop_
_entity.id
_entity.type
_entity.pdbx_description
1 polymer ?
#
loop_
_entity_poly.entity_id
_entity_poly.type
_entity_poly.pdbx_seq_one_letter_code
_entity_poly.pdbx_strand_id
1 'polypeptide(L)'
;GIIQTESGNITINATGAVNGGVDCPGLSLQGPTSGSGIVRTNAGGNIIINATGGGNNSSPGVSITRGTISTTGGGDITINATGGGGNASDGVQIVGPAPAAGNSAIQTIGLPGDIFITATGGSSGTGNNGVNVINGGQIFAGDGIIVIDGTGGPNGGGSYGVSVTGSGSDITARFGTFDVTGRAGGGGSEGILVSGGGVITALNGSGVINTFSDLIVSNGSSISASGGTLTVNVARDILLENGGSLSSQLQNNVRAGRDITLNGMLGLGATIFSSTSDIQVLAGRNFTMNAAVNFAAFVGALGNITIVVDNAFPSPPDIGPGSFSKDANSVILANIDGSNNLRIFTARQSQNNIQGTLNLFPFVPGIEFVNTNQEQWETYFPSGFGGNPFTIFYKNTNRQTIITLINELMVANAQISDFLPFFPRVRTPFEFSYVGEFCDYDPADHHLHCRPNFAPYGSFIFEDRVFWIGRSWDPSSQTTLMDYLKHRK
;
A
#
# COMPACT_ATOMS: atom_id res chain seq x y z
N GLY A 1 28.63 -3.39 28.13
CA GLY A 1 28.38 -4.08 29.42
C GLY A 1 27.33 -5.16 29.25
N ILE A 2 27.04 -5.93 30.29
CA ILE A 2 25.97 -6.92 30.32
C ILE A 2 24.99 -6.52 31.41
N ILE A 3 23.71 -6.36 31.05
CA ILE A 3 22.58 -6.25 31.97
C ILE A 3 21.82 -7.57 31.86
N GLN A 4 21.82 -8.37 32.91
CA GLN A 4 21.18 -9.68 32.87
C GLN A 4 20.49 -10.03 34.17
N THR A 5 19.46 -10.84 34.09
CA THR A 5 18.76 -11.44 35.22
C THR A 5 18.30 -12.84 34.84
N GLU A 6 18.20 -13.72 35.83
CA GLU A 6 17.68 -15.07 35.60
C GLU A 6 16.18 -15.00 35.34
N SER A 7 15.37 -14.62 36.32
CA SER A 7 13.89 -14.63 36.21
C SER A 7 13.21 -13.27 36.40
N GLY A 8 13.98 -12.21 36.68
CA GLY A 8 13.42 -10.87 36.91
C GLY A 8 13.10 -10.14 35.62
N ASN A 9 12.23 -9.12 35.69
CA ASN A 9 12.06 -8.20 34.59
C ASN A 9 13.23 -7.22 34.53
N ILE A 10 13.63 -6.80 33.33
CA ILE A 10 14.54 -5.68 33.11
C ILE A 10 13.71 -4.51 32.59
N THR A 11 13.81 -3.35 33.24
CA THR A 11 13.26 -2.09 32.74
C THR A 11 14.38 -1.08 32.59
N ILE A 12 14.54 -0.54 31.39
CA ILE A 12 15.54 0.50 31.08
C ILE A 12 14.78 1.74 30.63
N ASN A 13 14.98 2.85 31.34
CA ASN A 13 14.52 4.17 30.94
C ASN A 13 15.76 5.01 30.63
N ALA A 14 15.94 5.42 29.38
CA ALA A 14 17.15 6.10 28.94
C ALA A 14 16.83 7.33 28.07
N THR A 15 17.44 8.46 28.37
CA THR A 15 17.20 9.72 27.65
C THR A 15 18.54 10.35 27.28
N GLY A 16 18.75 10.53 25.98
CA GLY A 16 19.91 11.25 25.45
C GLY A 16 19.84 12.73 25.81
N ALA A 17 20.99 13.37 25.96
CA ALA A 17 21.05 14.78 26.34
C ALA A 17 20.55 15.69 25.20
N VAL A 18 19.55 16.54 25.47
CA VAL A 18 18.94 17.44 24.47
C VAL A 18 19.97 18.42 23.86
N ASN A 19 20.90 18.91 24.67
CA ASN A 19 21.98 19.82 24.26
C ASN A 19 23.33 19.09 24.14
N GLY A 20 23.34 17.76 24.18
CA GLY A 20 24.55 16.97 24.19
C GLY A 20 25.09 16.76 22.80
N GLY A 21 26.17 17.47 22.45
CA GLY A 21 27.12 17.06 21.39
C GLY A 21 26.54 16.56 20.06
N VAL A 22 27.34 15.75 19.38
CA VAL A 22 27.13 15.33 17.98
C VAL A 22 26.41 13.98 17.88
N ASP A 23 26.27 13.18 18.94
CA ASP A 23 25.53 11.90 18.93
C ASP A 23 25.08 11.56 20.36
N CYS A 24 23.77 11.55 20.62
CA CYS A 24 23.23 11.29 21.95
C CYS A 24 22.09 10.26 21.90
N PRO A 25 22.39 8.98 21.61
CA PRO A 25 21.36 7.95 21.66
C PRO A 25 20.76 7.82 23.06
N GLY A 26 19.48 7.45 23.14
CA GLY A 26 18.82 7.18 24.42
C GLY A 26 19.47 5.98 25.11
N LEU A 27 19.37 4.81 24.47
CA LEU A 27 20.11 3.61 24.81
C LEU A 27 21.07 3.23 23.68
N SER A 28 22.33 2.98 24.01
CA SER A 28 23.34 2.51 23.07
C SER A 28 23.95 1.19 23.53
N LEU A 29 23.74 0.13 22.74
CA LEU A 29 24.35 -1.18 22.93
C LEU A 29 25.44 -1.35 21.87
N GLN A 30 26.66 -0.96 22.26
CA GLN A 30 27.84 -1.02 21.41
C GLN A 30 28.95 -1.84 22.05
N GLY A 31 29.81 -2.41 21.21
CA GLY A 31 31.18 -2.68 21.65
C GLY A 31 32.15 -3.18 20.58
N PRO A 32 33.38 -3.48 21.00
CA PRO A 32 34.51 -3.64 20.09
C PRO A 32 34.38 -4.88 19.20
N THR A 33 33.66 -5.90 19.66
CA THR A 33 33.42 -7.17 18.95
C THR A 33 31.94 -7.55 19.06
N SER A 34 31.48 -8.44 18.18
CA SER A 34 30.13 -9.02 18.27
C SER A 34 29.86 -9.62 19.65
N GLY A 35 28.65 -9.41 20.17
CA GLY A 35 28.24 -9.85 21.51
C GLY A 35 28.62 -8.87 22.62
N SER A 36 28.99 -7.63 22.27
CA SER A 36 29.28 -6.59 23.24
C SER A 36 28.06 -5.69 23.43
N GLY A 37 27.61 -5.52 24.68
CA GLY A 37 26.35 -4.80 24.96
C GLY A 37 25.16 -5.76 24.92
N ILE A 38 24.92 -6.43 26.05
CA ILE A 38 23.87 -7.44 26.18
C ILE A 38 22.83 -6.95 27.18
N VAL A 39 21.56 -7.03 26.81
CA VAL A 39 20.42 -6.97 27.73
C VAL A 39 19.70 -8.32 27.65
N ARG A 40 19.65 -9.08 28.74
CA ARG A 40 19.15 -10.47 28.70
C ARG A 40 18.32 -10.90 29.91
N THR A 41 17.29 -11.69 29.66
CA THR A 41 16.62 -12.52 30.69
C THR A 41 16.72 -14.00 30.33
N ASN A 42 17.05 -14.86 31.29
CA ASN A 42 17.30 -16.28 31.02
C ASN A 42 16.08 -17.19 31.22
N ALA A 43 15.19 -16.84 32.16
CA ALA A 43 14.12 -17.68 32.70
C ALA A 43 12.77 -16.95 32.76
N GLY A 44 12.42 -16.24 31.68
CA GLY A 44 11.05 -15.76 31.42
C GLY A 44 10.73 -14.34 31.88
N GLY A 45 11.72 -13.60 32.38
CA GLY A 45 11.55 -12.18 32.67
C GLY A 45 11.34 -11.36 31.40
N ASN A 46 10.50 -10.33 31.47
CA ASN A 46 10.28 -9.40 30.36
C ASN A 46 11.40 -8.36 30.28
N ILE A 47 11.69 -7.87 29.08
CA ILE A 47 12.58 -6.73 28.85
C ILE A 47 11.75 -5.56 28.34
N ILE A 48 11.74 -4.45 29.07
CA ILE A 48 11.03 -3.23 28.71
C ILE A 48 12.04 -2.11 28.55
N ILE A 49 12.07 -1.47 27.38
CA ILE A 49 12.99 -0.37 27.08
C ILE A 49 12.16 0.84 26.66
N ASN A 50 12.29 1.94 27.39
CA ASN A 50 11.77 3.24 27.01
C ASN A 50 12.96 4.16 26.76
N ALA A 51 13.19 4.54 25.51
CA ALA A 51 14.37 5.30 25.15
C ALA A 51 14.08 6.50 24.23
N THR A 52 14.67 7.64 24.54
CA THR A 52 14.55 8.85 23.73
C THR A 52 15.93 9.37 23.39
N GLY A 53 16.25 9.52 22.11
CA GLY A 53 17.47 10.18 21.67
C GLY A 53 17.45 11.68 22.00
N GLY A 54 18.62 12.27 22.21
CA GLY A 54 18.80 13.72 22.38
C GLY A 54 19.85 14.26 21.41
N GLY A 55 19.97 15.58 21.25
CA GLY A 55 20.92 16.17 20.32
C GLY A 55 20.32 16.45 18.93
N ASN A 56 21.18 16.85 17.98
CA ASN A 56 20.79 17.43 16.67
C ASN A 56 21.35 16.66 15.45
N ASN A 57 21.82 15.43 15.63
CA ASN A 57 22.51 14.62 14.61
C ASN A 57 22.04 13.14 14.68
N SER A 58 22.94 12.14 14.63
CA SER A 58 22.59 10.72 14.62
C SER A 58 22.29 10.23 16.03
N SER A 59 21.07 10.50 16.49
CA SER A 59 20.69 10.30 17.89
C SER A 59 19.48 9.39 18.00
N PRO A 60 19.65 8.09 17.73
CA PRO A 60 18.52 7.17 17.77
C PRO A 60 17.99 6.96 19.20
N GLY A 61 16.72 6.61 19.33
CA GLY A 61 16.15 6.23 20.64
C GLY A 61 16.88 5.02 21.22
N VAL A 62 16.91 3.94 20.45
CA VAL A 62 17.73 2.75 20.72
C VAL A 62 18.70 2.52 19.57
N SER A 63 20.00 2.39 19.86
CA SER A 63 21.04 1.98 18.91
C SER A 63 21.64 0.64 19.32
N ILE A 64 21.63 -0.33 18.42
CA ILE A 64 22.26 -1.64 18.61
C ILE A 64 23.30 -1.85 17.51
N THR A 65 24.58 -1.77 17.88
CA THR A 65 25.70 -2.00 16.97
C THR A 65 26.66 -2.98 17.62
N ARG A 66 26.63 -4.24 17.16
CA ARG A 66 27.32 -5.41 17.74
C ARG A 66 26.79 -5.86 19.10
N GLY A 67 25.61 -5.38 19.49
CA GLY A 67 24.92 -5.73 20.74
C GLY A 67 23.72 -6.64 20.55
N THR A 68 23.12 -7.09 21.65
CA THR A 68 21.95 -7.97 21.62
C THR A 68 20.98 -7.66 22.75
N ILE A 69 19.69 -7.65 22.43
CA ILE A 69 18.59 -7.70 23.41
C ILE A 69 17.94 -9.08 23.24
N SER A 70 17.87 -9.88 24.31
CA SER A 70 17.37 -11.25 24.18
C SER A 70 16.64 -11.79 25.39
N THR A 71 15.61 -12.60 25.17
CA THR A 71 15.04 -13.49 26.21
C THR A 71 15.24 -14.94 25.81
N THR A 72 15.59 -15.82 26.75
CA THR A 72 15.68 -17.28 26.48
C THR A 72 14.61 -18.12 27.17
N GLY A 73 13.91 -17.54 28.15
CA GLY A 73 12.93 -18.24 28.97
C GLY A 73 11.47 -17.89 28.65
N GLY A 74 11.20 -17.30 27.48
CA GLY A 74 9.84 -16.97 27.03
C GLY A 74 9.26 -15.69 27.60
N GLY A 75 10.12 -14.75 28.01
CA GLY A 75 9.70 -13.40 28.36
C GLY A 75 9.57 -12.53 27.11
N ASP A 76 8.70 -11.53 27.18
CA ASP A 76 8.49 -10.60 26.07
C ASP A 76 9.55 -9.51 26.03
N ILE A 77 9.78 -8.96 24.84
CA ILE A 77 10.60 -7.77 24.63
C ILE A 77 9.70 -6.64 24.17
N THR A 78 9.64 -5.55 24.92
CA THR A 78 8.91 -4.32 24.55
C THR A 78 9.88 -3.16 24.43
N ILE A 79 9.89 -2.49 23.27
CA ILE A 79 10.71 -1.31 23.02
C ILE A 79 9.82 -0.16 22.57
N ASN A 80 9.81 0.91 23.36
CA ASN A 80 9.20 2.19 23.03
C ASN A 80 10.33 3.20 22.81
N ALA A 81 10.54 3.64 21.57
CA ALA A 81 11.68 4.48 21.25
C ALA A 81 11.35 5.70 20.39
N THR A 82 12.02 6.80 20.65
CA THR A 82 11.90 8.03 19.86
C THR A 82 13.29 8.56 19.53
N GLY A 83 13.56 8.81 18.25
CA GLY A 83 14.78 9.46 17.81
C GLY A 83 14.87 10.92 18.30
N GLY A 84 16.08 11.44 18.43
CA GLY A 84 16.35 12.82 18.79
C GLY A 84 16.11 13.81 17.65
N GLY A 85 16.71 15.00 17.73
CA GLY A 85 16.79 15.91 16.59
C GLY A 85 17.92 15.48 15.64
N GLY A 86 17.81 15.82 14.36
CA GLY A 86 18.87 15.62 13.37
C GLY A 86 18.68 14.47 12.38
N ASN A 87 19.70 14.29 11.52
CA ASN A 87 19.74 13.24 10.49
C ASN A 87 20.05 11.86 11.11
N ALA A 88 19.50 10.79 10.53
CA ALA A 88 19.72 9.41 11.01
C ALA A 88 19.33 9.19 12.49
N SER A 89 18.40 9.99 13.00
CA SER A 89 17.81 9.82 14.34
C SER A 89 16.66 8.82 14.28
N ASP A 90 16.98 7.54 14.08
CA ASP A 90 15.97 6.48 14.07
C ASP A 90 15.28 6.31 15.45
N GLY A 91 14.04 5.85 15.49
CA GLY A 91 13.43 5.42 16.76
C GLY A 91 14.21 4.23 17.32
N VAL A 92 14.28 3.14 16.56
CA VAL A 92 15.13 1.97 16.82
C VAL A 92 16.05 1.74 15.62
N GLN A 93 17.35 1.62 15.89
CA GLN A 93 18.37 1.30 14.90
C GLN A 93 19.11 0.02 15.27
N ILE A 94 19.15 -0.93 14.35
CA ILE A 94 19.86 -2.21 14.50
C ILE A 94 20.84 -2.32 13.33
N VAL A 95 22.12 -2.15 13.62
CA VAL A 95 23.18 -2.18 12.62
C VAL A 95 23.97 -3.46 12.81
N GLY A 96 23.78 -4.43 11.93
CA GLY A 96 24.62 -5.61 11.89
C GLY A 96 26.08 -5.20 11.63
N PRO A 97 27.05 -5.93 12.19
CA PRO A 97 28.42 -5.77 11.72
C PRO A 97 28.53 -6.29 10.28
N ALA A 98 29.54 -5.80 9.56
CA ALA A 98 29.98 -6.41 8.31
C ALA A 98 30.09 -7.96 8.47
N PRO A 99 29.80 -8.75 7.42
CA PRO A 99 29.29 -10.13 7.44
C PRO A 99 30.10 -11.22 8.18
N ALA A 100 31.17 -10.88 8.90
CA ALA A 100 32.05 -11.81 9.61
C ALA A 100 32.02 -11.72 11.15
N ALA A 101 31.31 -10.74 11.74
CA ALA A 101 31.15 -10.66 13.20
C ALA A 101 29.69 -10.94 13.56
N GLY A 102 29.41 -11.61 14.69
CA GLY A 102 28.05 -11.99 15.08
C GLY A 102 27.04 -10.84 15.10
N ASN A 103 25.77 -11.18 14.87
CA ASN A 103 24.74 -10.22 14.48
C ASN A 103 24.29 -9.29 15.62
N SER A 104 23.96 -8.05 15.26
CA SER A 104 23.19 -7.15 16.12
C SER A 104 21.74 -7.60 16.10
N ALA A 105 21.16 -7.91 17.26
CA ALA A 105 19.86 -8.57 17.27
C ALA A 105 18.95 -8.13 18.43
N ILE A 106 17.65 -8.14 18.14
CA ILE A 106 16.58 -8.26 19.12
C ILE A 106 15.97 -9.64 18.94
N GLN A 107 15.97 -10.48 19.96
CA GLN A 107 15.58 -11.87 19.76
C GLN A 107 14.93 -12.57 20.96
N THR A 108 13.93 -13.40 20.69
CA THR A 108 13.41 -14.37 21.67
C THR A 108 13.80 -15.78 21.22
N ILE A 109 14.48 -16.52 22.10
CA ILE A 109 15.03 -17.86 21.82
C ILE A 109 14.46 -18.86 22.83
N GLY A 110 14.28 -20.11 22.41
CA GLY A 110 14.03 -21.23 23.31
C GLY A 110 12.54 -21.44 23.63
N LEU A 111 11.94 -20.55 24.40
CA LEU A 111 10.51 -20.58 24.72
C LEU A 111 9.77 -19.44 24.01
N PRO A 112 8.45 -19.58 23.77
CA PRO A 112 7.64 -18.52 23.16
C PRO A 112 7.74 -17.23 23.97
N GLY A 113 8.13 -16.15 23.31
CA GLY A 113 8.16 -14.79 23.85
C GLY A 113 8.00 -13.82 22.70
N ASP A 114 7.19 -12.80 22.91
CA ASP A 114 6.79 -11.87 21.85
C ASP A 114 7.75 -10.66 21.79
N ILE A 115 7.81 -10.04 20.62
CA ILE A 115 8.59 -8.81 20.39
C ILE A 115 7.63 -7.70 19.97
N PHE A 116 7.54 -6.66 20.78
CA PHE A 116 6.76 -5.45 20.52
C PHE A 116 7.69 -4.25 20.36
N ILE A 117 7.66 -3.60 19.21
CA ILE A 117 8.44 -2.39 18.95
C ILE A 117 7.50 -1.27 18.50
N THR A 118 7.45 -0.19 19.26
CA THR A 118 6.81 1.06 18.86
C THR A 118 7.88 2.13 18.77
N ALA A 119 8.10 2.66 17.57
CA ALA A 119 9.25 3.52 17.34
C ALA A 119 8.92 4.72 16.44
N THR A 120 9.42 5.90 16.79
CA THR A 120 9.24 7.13 16.02
C THR A 120 10.60 7.74 15.68
N GLY A 121 10.83 8.01 14.40
CA GLY A 121 12.00 8.72 13.92
C GLY A 121 12.05 10.18 14.41
N GLY A 122 13.25 10.73 14.45
CA GLY A 122 13.57 12.07 14.91
C GLY A 122 12.98 13.20 14.05
N SER A 123 13.05 14.42 14.57
CA SER A 123 12.22 15.55 14.10
C SER A 123 12.72 16.30 12.86
N SER A 124 13.98 16.14 12.42
CA SER A 124 14.53 16.95 11.33
C SER A 124 15.67 16.27 10.58
N GLY A 125 15.52 15.91 9.31
CA GLY A 125 16.64 15.37 8.52
C GLY A 125 16.28 14.16 7.67
N THR A 126 17.24 13.67 6.89
CA THR A 126 17.05 12.46 6.07
C THR A 126 17.38 11.20 6.87
N GLY A 127 16.69 10.09 6.58
CA GLY A 127 16.99 8.79 7.19
C GLY A 127 16.50 8.67 8.64
N ASN A 128 15.46 9.39 9.02
CA ASN A 128 14.89 9.34 10.38
C ASN A 128 13.78 8.29 10.42
N ASN A 129 14.13 7.01 10.53
CA ASN A 129 13.14 5.95 10.43
C ASN A 129 12.48 5.68 11.77
N GLY A 130 11.28 5.10 11.77
CA GLY A 130 10.71 4.52 12.99
C GLY A 130 11.58 3.36 13.46
N VAL A 131 11.65 2.31 12.64
CA VAL A 131 12.56 1.17 12.85
C VAL A 131 13.49 1.02 11.64
N ASN A 132 14.78 0.89 11.88
CA ASN A 132 15.81 0.73 10.85
C ASN A 132 16.68 -0.51 11.13
N VAL A 133 16.56 -1.53 10.29
CA VAL A 133 17.31 -2.79 10.37
C VAL A 133 18.26 -2.85 9.18
N ILE A 134 19.56 -2.69 9.44
CA ILE A 134 20.55 -2.49 8.36
C ILE A 134 21.81 -3.32 8.53
N ASN A 135 22.48 -3.58 7.39
CA ASN A 135 23.79 -4.23 7.31
C ASN A 135 23.91 -5.54 8.11
N GLY A 136 22.89 -6.40 8.10
CA GLY A 136 22.90 -7.65 8.86
C GLY A 136 22.27 -7.54 10.26
N GLY A 137 21.58 -6.44 10.56
CA GLY A 137 20.80 -6.30 11.78
C GLY A 137 19.60 -7.25 11.75
N GLN A 138 19.18 -7.75 12.91
CA GLN A 138 18.15 -8.79 12.97
C GLN A 138 17.08 -8.52 14.03
N ILE A 139 15.84 -8.89 13.71
CA ILE A 139 14.75 -9.04 14.68
C ILE A 139 14.21 -10.45 14.52
N PHE A 140 14.33 -11.29 15.55
CA PHE A 140 14.02 -12.71 15.46
C PHE A 140 13.11 -13.18 16.61
N ALA A 141 11.95 -13.75 16.29
CA ALA A 141 11.13 -14.46 17.25
C ALA A 141 11.06 -15.93 16.87
N GLY A 142 11.41 -16.83 17.81
CA GLY A 142 11.27 -18.27 17.63
C GLY A 142 9.80 -18.67 17.47
N ASP A 143 9.10 -18.74 18.59
CA ASP A 143 7.70 -19.19 18.63
C ASP A 143 6.70 -18.07 18.92
N GLY A 144 7.19 -16.89 19.33
CA GLY A 144 6.35 -15.71 19.59
C GLY A 144 6.04 -14.90 18.33
N ILE A 145 5.22 -13.87 18.51
CA ILE A 145 4.88 -12.91 17.46
C ILE A 145 5.86 -11.73 17.43
N ILE A 146 5.99 -11.11 16.26
CA ILE A 146 6.69 -9.83 16.10
C ILE A 146 5.66 -8.78 15.71
N VAL A 147 5.54 -7.73 16.52
CA VAL A 147 4.70 -6.57 16.23
C VAL A 147 5.58 -5.32 16.18
N ILE A 148 5.57 -4.65 15.02
CA ILE A 148 6.34 -3.43 14.80
C ILE A 148 5.38 -2.33 14.34
N ASP A 149 5.29 -1.23 15.09
CA ASP A 149 4.63 0.02 14.66
C ASP A 149 5.68 1.12 14.58
N GLY A 150 6.17 1.37 13.36
CA GLY A 150 7.20 2.35 13.06
C GLY A 150 6.62 3.60 12.39
N THR A 151 6.95 4.78 12.91
CA THR A 151 6.63 6.07 12.29
C THR A 151 7.90 6.81 11.91
N GLY A 152 8.06 7.18 10.64
CA GLY A 152 9.19 7.97 10.18
C GLY A 152 9.18 9.39 10.78
N GLY A 153 10.31 10.09 10.69
CA GLY A 153 10.45 11.47 11.13
C GLY A 153 9.62 12.44 10.27
N PRO A 154 9.11 13.53 10.85
CA PRO A 154 8.18 14.45 10.18
C PRO A 154 8.78 15.22 8.99
N ASN A 155 10.11 15.38 8.95
CA ASN A 155 10.77 16.27 8.01
C ASN A 155 11.97 15.57 7.38
N GLY A 156 11.92 15.33 6.07
CA GLY A 156 13.06 14.89 5.24
C GLY A 156 12.71 13.73 4.31
N GLY A 157 13.33 13.72 3.14
CA GLY A 157 13.23 12.58 2.21
C GLY A 157 13.92 11.33 2.78
N GLY A 158 13.40 10.15 2.43
CA GLY A 158 13.96 8.87 2.85
C GLY A 158 13.82 8.56 4.34
N SER A 159 12.73 9.00 4.97
CA SER A 159 12.39 8.65 6.36
C SER A 159 11.24 7.64 6.37
N TYR A 160 11.54 6.37 6.63
CA TYR A 160 10.57 5.29 6.56
C TYR A 160 9.91 5.03 7.91
N GLY A 161 8.67 4.57 7.92
CA GLY A 161 8.10 3.95 9.13
C GLY A 161 8.95 2.76 9.56
N VAL A 162 9.18 1.84 8.62
CA VAL A 162 10.07 0.68 8.80
C VAL A 162 10.99 0.54 7.58
N SER A 163 12.28 0.42 7.83
CA SER A 163 13.33 0.21 6.83
C SER A 163 14.10 -1.06 7.16
N VAL A 164 14.14 -2.02 6.21
CA VAL A 164 14.95 -3.25 6.29
C VAL A 164 15.86 -3.28 5.07
N THR A 165 17.12 -2.90 5.25
CA THR A 165 18.03 -2.71 4.10
C THR A 165 19.38 -3.39 4.24
N GLY A 166 19.89 -3.88 3.11
CA GLY A 166 21.20 -4.53 3.02
C GLY A 166 21.14 -6.04 3.30
N SER A 167 22.12 -6.74 2.77
CA SER A 167 22.21 -8.19 2.85
C SER A 167 22.32 -8.67 4.29
N GLY A 168 21.55 -9.70 4.64
CA GLY A 168 21.47 -10.28 5.98
C GLY A 168 20.61 -9.50 6.96
N SER A 169 20.06 -8.34 6.57
CA SER A 169 19.11 -7.62 7.42
C SER A 169 17.75 -8.32 7.38
N ASP A 170 17.24 -8.74 8.53
CA ASP A 170 16.03 -9.54 8.58
C ASP A 170 15.08 -9.24 9.75
N ILE A 171 13.79 -9.45 9.48
CA ILE A 171 12.72 -9.54 10.46
C ILE A 171 12.08 -10.91 10.28
N THR A 172 12.31 -11.83 11.22
CA THR A 172 12.00 -13.24 11.06
C THR A 172 11.18 -13.77 12.23
N ALA A 173 9.93 -14.18 11.96
CA ALA A 173 9.10 -14.95 12.88
C ALA A 173 9.13 -16.44 12.44
N ARG A 174 9.75 -17.33 13.23
CA ARG A 174 9.96 -18.72 12.78
C ARG A 174 8.67 -19.55 12.82
N PHE A 175 7.93 -19.50 13.92
CA PHE A 175 6.67 -20.22 14.09
C PHE A 175 5.48 -19.31 14.43
N GLY A 176 5.75 -18.06 14.83
CA GLY A 176 4.71 -17.06 15.05
C GLY A 176 4.36 -16.25 13.81
N THR A 177 3.60 -15.18 14.04
CA THR A 177 3.22 -14.20 13.02
C THR A 177 4.08 -12.95 13.09
N PHE A 178 4.21 -12.22 11.98
CA PHE A 178 4.62 -10.82 12.04
C PHE A 178 3.45 -9.90 11.70
N ASP A 179 3.39 -8.74 12.36
CA ASP A 179 2.56 -7.59 12.00
C ASP A 179 3.47 -6.36 11.95
N VAL A 180 3.77 -5.89 10.75
CA VAL A 180 4.65 -4.74 10.52
C VAL A 180 3.82 -3.59 9.95
N THR A 181 3.70 -2.54 10.75
CA THR A 181 3.03 -1.31 10.41
C THR A 181 4.05 -0.19 10.23
N GLY A 182 4.02 0.47 9.05
CA GLY A 182 4.87 1.60 8.72
C GLY A 182 4.07 2.86 8.39
N ARG A 183 4.40 3.98 9.04
CA ARG A 183 3.79 5.30 8.80
C ARG A 183 4.86 6.26 8.31
N ALA A 184 4.55 6.98 7.23
CA ALA A 184 5.36 8.11 6.80
C ALA A 184 5.25 9.25 7.83
N GLY A 185 6.37 9.86 8.21
CA GLY A 185 6.33 11.02 9.12
C GLY A 185 5.92 12.33 8.45
N GLY A 186 6.26 12.50 7.17
CA GLY A 186 5.98 13.69 6.36
C GLY A 186 6.96 13.88 5.20
N GLY A 187 6.82 14.94 4.40
CA GLY A 187 7.88 15.41 3.48
C GLY A 187 8.32 14.50 2.33
N GLY A 188 7.46 13.59 1.83
CA GLY A 188 7.82 12.63 0.77
C GLY A 188 8.28 11.26 1.29
N SER A 189 8.17 11.03 2.60
CA SER A 189 8.43 9.75 3.25
C SER A 189 7.49 8.63 2.79
N GLU A 190 8.04 7.43 2.71
CA GLU A 190 7.33 6.18 2.45
C GLU A 190 7.04 5.44 3.76
N GLY A 191 6.12 4.47 3.74
CA GLY A 191 5.76 3.77 4.98
C GLY A 191 6.72 2.63 5.28
N ILE A 192 6.97 1.76 4.31
CA ILE A 192 7.87 0.60 4.48
C ILE A 192 8.80 0.47 3.28
N LEU A 193 10.10 0.32 3.56
CA LEU A 193 11.13 -0.02 2.58
C LEU A 193 11.81 -1.35 2.95
N VAL A 194 11.85 -2.28 2.00
CA VAL A 194 12.66 -3.50 2.08
C VAL A 194 13.58 -3.53 0.86
N SER A 195 14.89 -3.34 1.04
CA SER A 195 15.82 -3.20 -0.09
C SER A 195 17.19 -3.84 0.13
N GLY A 196 17.96 -4.01 -0.94
CA GLY A 196 19.35 -4.47 -0.91
C GLY A 196 19.54 -5.88 -0.33
N GLY A 197 18.56 -6.77 -0.52
CA GLY A 197 18.56 -8.12 0.06
C GLY A 197 17.96 -8.20 1.47
N GLY A 198 17.25 -7.15 1.92
CA GLY A 198 16.49 -7.19 3.16
C GLY A 198 15.34 -8.21 3.09
N VAL A 199 15.00 -8.82 4.24
CA VAL A 199 13.98 -9.86 4.31
C VAL A 199 13.02 -9.60 5.46
N ILE A 200 11.72 -9.72 5.20
CA ILE A 200 10.70 -9.87 6.24
C ILE A 200 10.02 -11.22 6.02
N THR A 201 10.05 -12.12 7.00
CA THR A 201 9.55 -13.48 6.81
C THR A 201 8.83 -14.07 8.02
N ALA A 202 7.76 -14.80 7.75
CA ALA A 202 7.13 -15.74 8.68
C ALA A 202 7.33 -17.16 8.14
N LEU A 203 8.24 -17.94 8.74
CA LEU A 203 8.66 -19.22 8.16
C LEU A 203 7.54 -20.28 8.24
N ASN A 204 6.88 -20.38 9.38
CA ASN A 204 5.77 -21.32 9.60
C ASN A 204 4.49 -20.63 10.09
N GLY A 205 4.38 -19.32 9.89
CA GLY A 205 3.23 -18.53 10.29
C GLY A 205 2.69 -17.63 9.18
N SER A 206 1.77 -16.75 9.57
CA SER A 206 1.19 -15.72 8.70
C SER A 206 1.90 -14.38 8.89
N GLY A 207 1.78 -13.52 7.90
CA GLY A 207 2.37 -12.18 7.91
C GLY A 207 1.34 -11.11 7.56
N VAL A 208 1.41 -9.98 8.26
CA VAL A 208 0.65 -8.78 7.94
C VAL A 208 1.61 -7.61 7.72
N ILE A 209 1.46 -6.94 6.59
CA ILE A 209 2.13 -5.67 6.28
C ILE A 209 1.06 -4.59 6.16
N ASN A 210 1.17 -3.54 6.95
CA ASN A 210 0.31 -2.37 6.86
C ASN A 210 1.18 -1.13 6.60
N THR A 211 0.85 -0.33 5.59
CA THR A 211 1.49 0.98 5.40
C THR A 211 0.45 2.05 5.10
N PHE A 212 0.64 3.21 5.72
CA PHE A 212 -0.19 4.40 5.52
C PHE A 212 0.34 5.29 4.38
N SER A 213 1.41 4.88 3.71
CA SER A 213 1.96 5.52 2.52
C SER A 213 2.32 4.42 1.50
N ASP A 214 3.47 4.51 0.86
CA ASP A 214 3.96 3.54 -0.12
C ASP A 214 4.65 2.34 0.58
N LEU A 215 4.63 1.18 -0.09
CA LEU A 215 5.45 0.00 0.20
C LEU A 215 6.41 -0.21 -0.97
N ILE A 216 7.70 -0.24 -0.67
CA ILE A 216 8.75 -0.50 -1.66
C ILE A 216 9.50 -1.77 -1.28
N VAL A 217 9.51 -2.76 -2.17
CA VAL A 217 10.34 -3.97 -2.04
C VAL A 217 11.25 -4.04 -3.26
N SER A 218 12.56 -3.96 -3.08
CA SER A 218 13.47 -3.84 -4.21
C SER A 218 14.81 -4.55 -4.06
N ASN A 219 15.56 -4.65 -5.16
CA ASN A 219 16.95 -5.12 -5.18
C ASN A 219 17.14 -6.50 -4.53
N GLY A 220 16.38 -7.49 -5.00
CA GLY A 220 16.41 -8.88 -4.51
C GLY A 220 15.81 -9.09 -3.11
N SER A 221 15.10 -8.10 -2.58
CA SER A 221 14.47 -8.19 -1.26
C SER A 221 13.16 -8.95 -1.30
N SER A 222 12.70 -9.43 -0.14
CA SER A 222 11.47 -10.21 -0.07
C SER A 222 10.66 -9.95 1.20
N ILE A 223 9.34 -10.06 1.04
CA ILE A 223 8.40 -10.23 2.15
C ILE A 223 7.68 -11.55 1.92
N SER A 224 7.70 -12.44 2.92
CA SER A 224 7.16 -13.80 2.76
C SER A 224 6.44 -14.34 3.99
N ALA A 225 5.40 -15.16 3.78
CA ALA A 225 4.76 -15.97 4.82
C ALA A 225 4.69 -17.44 4.35
N SER A 226 5.77 -18.20 4.52
CA SER A 226 5.86 -19.55 3.98
C SER A 226 5.05 -20.59 4.74
N GLY A 227 4.55 -20.31 5.94
CA GLY A 227 3.64 -21.24 6.65
C GLY A 227 2.18 -20.87 6.57
N GLY A 228 1.86 -19.68 6.08
CA GLY A 228 0.55 -19.07 6.29
C GLY A 228 0.13 -18.13 5.18
N THR A 229 -0.75 -17.20 5.54
CA THR A 229 -1.26 -16.15 4.66
C THR A 229 -0.38 -14.91 4.78
N LEU A 230 -0.06 -14.28 3.65
CA LEU A 230 0.50 -12.94 3.63
C LEU A 230 -0.60 -11.94 3.26
N THR A 231 -0.89 -11.00 4.17
CA THR A 231 -1.79 -9.87 3.90
C THR A 231 -0.99 -8.59 3.81
N VAL A 232 -1.14 -7.86 2.71
CA VAL A 232 -0.43 -6.60 2.46
C VAL A 232 -1.46 -5.52 2.19
N ASN A 233 -1.59 -4.57 3.12
CA ASN A 233 -2.50 -3.43 3.02
C ASN A 233 -1.70 -2.13 2.92
N VAL A 234 -1.80 -1.47 1.77
CA VAL A 234 -1.04 -0.25 1.47
C VAL A 234 -1.99 0.87 1.13
N ALA A 235 -1.87 2.02 1.80
CA ALA A 235 -2.77 3.15 1.58
C ALA A 235 -2.54 3.85 0.24
N ARG A 236 -1.30 3.84 -0.27
CA ARG A 236 -0.93 4.46 -1.55
C ARG A 236 -0.44 3.41 -2.53
N ASP A 237 0.86 3.34 -2.80
CA ASP A 237 1.40 2.49 -3.87
C ASP A 237 2.20 1.29 -3.36
N ILE A 238 2.06 0.15 -4.04
CA ILE A 238 2.99 -0.98 -3.93
C ILE A 238 3.93 -0.94 -5.11
N LEU A 239 5.23 -0.89 -4.83
CA LEU A 239 6.28 -0.89 -5.84
C LEU A 239 7.24 -2.08 -5.59
N LEU A 240 7.21 -3.07 -6.49
CA LEU A 240 8.14 -4.20 -6.46
C LEU A 240 9.13 -4.05 -7.61
N GLU A 241 10.43 -3.88 -7.33
CA GLU A 241 11.44 -3.61 -8.37
C GLU A 241 12.67 -4.49 -8.24
N ASN A 242 13.41 -4.71 -9.32
CA ASN A 242 14.77 -5.25 -9.27
C ASN A 242 14.87 -6.57 -8.46
N GLY A 243 13.88 -7.46 -8.57
CA GLY A 243 13.82 -8.68 -7.77
C GLY A 243 12.99 -8.63 -6.49
N GLY A 244 12.33 -7.51 -6.22
CA GLY A 244 11.41 -7.39 -5.10
C GLY A 244 10.27 -8.41 -5.18
N SER A 245 9.99 -9.10 -4.08
CA SER A 245 8.98 -10.17 -4.06
C SER A 245 8.05 -10.12 -2.85
N LEU A 246 6.79 -10.45 -3.09
CA LEU A 246 5.78 -10.79 -2.09
C LEU A 246 5.39 -12.25 -2.30
N SER A 247 5.45 -13.07 -1.26
CA SER A 247 5.12 -14.49 -1.40
C SER A 247 4.46 -15.10 -0.17
N SER A 248 3.67 -16.14 -0.38
CA SER A 248 3.10 -16.94 0.70
C SER A 248 2.94 -18.39 0.27
N GLN A 249 2.86 -19.31 1.21
CA GLN A 249 2.46 -20.68 0.86
C GLN A 249 0.95 -20.80 0.69
N LEU A 250 0.17 -20.25 1.63
CA LEU A 250 -1.29 -20.28 1.56
C LEU A 250 -1.76 -19.13 0.65
N GLN A 251 -2.25 -18.03 1.18
CA GLN A 251 -2.90 -16.98 0.40
C GLN A 251 -2.11 -15.67 0.40
N ASN A 252 -2.05 -15.00 -0.75
CA ASN A 252 -1.63 -13.60 -0.80
C ASN A 252 -2.85 -12.71 -1.03
N ASN A 253 -3.11 -11.82 -0.07
CA ASN A 253 -4.09 -10.75 -0.21
C ASN A 253 -3.34 -9.42 -0.30
N VAL A 254 -3.14 -8.94 -1.52
CA VAL A 254 -2.35 -7.74 -1.80
C VAL A 254 -3.27 -6.59 -2.19
N ARG A 255 -3.26 -5.51 -1.41
CA ARG A 255 -4.12 -4.35 -1.63
C ARG A 255 -3.32 -3.05 -1.59
N ALA A 256 -3.46 -2.24 -2.62
CA ALA A 256 -2.98 -0.86 -2.67
C ALA A 256 -4.15 0.11 -2.83
N GLY A 257 -4.14 1.21 -2.09
CA GLY A 257 -5.17 2.25 -2.17
C GLY A 257 -5.06 3.08 -3.45
N ARG A 258 -3.90 3.09 -4.12
CA ARG A 258 -3.70 3.74 -5.41
C ARG A 258 -3.14 2.76 -6.45
N ASP A 259 -1.83 2.64 -6.62
CA ASP A 259 -1.26 1.85 -7.72
C ASP A 259 -0.48 0.63 -7.23
N ILE A 260 -0.43 -0.42 -8.06
CA ILE A 260 0.50 -1.54 -7.89
C ILE A 260 1.38 -1.61 -9.13
N THR A 261 2.68 -1.54 -8.94
CA THR A 261 3.68 -1.58 -10.01
C THR A 261 4.69 -2.69 -9.77
N LEU A 262 4.83 -3.58 -10.76
CA LEU A 262 5.80 -4.66 -10.80
C LEU A 262 6.83 -4.38 -11.90
N ASN A 263 8.06 -4.04 -11.51
CA ASN A 263 9.17 -3.72 -12.42
C ASN A 263 10.27 -4.79 -12.31
N GLY A 264 10.27 -5.76 -13.22
CA GLY A 264 11.37 -6.72 -13.35
C GLY A 264 12.62 -6.07 -13.97
N MET A 265 13.81 -6.32 -13.40
CA MET A 265 15.10 -5.91 -13.97
C MET A 265 15.97 -7.13 -14.27
N LEU A 266 16.96 -6.97 -15.15
CA LEU A 266 17.88 -8.02 -15.60
C LEU A 266 18.41 -8.90 -14.44
N GLY A 267 18.04 -10.18 -14.45
CA GLY A 267 18.50 -11.20 -13.51
C GLY A 267 17.62 -11.44 -12.29
N LEU A 268 16.65 -10.57 -11.99
CA LEU A 268 15.75 -10.70 -10.84
C LEU A 268 14.32 -10.16 -11.17
N GLY A 269 13.33 -11.05 -11.23
CA GLY A 269 11.93 -10.70 -11.52
C GLY A 269 11.18 -10.15 -10.31
N ALA A 270 10.32 -9.14 -10.52
CA ALA A 270 9.37 -8.69 -9.51
C ALA A 270 8.19 -9.67 -9.42
N THR A 271 7.88 -10.17 -8.21
CA THR A 271 7.03 -11.37 -8.07
C THR A 271 5.95 -11.23 -7.00
N ILE A 272 4.72 -11.64 -7.33
CA ILE A 272 3.66 -12.00 -6.36
C ILE A 272 3.34 -13.49 -6.57
N PHE A 273 3.61 -14.33 -5.56
CA PHE A 273 3.48 -15.78 -5.73
C PHE A 273 2.85 -16.51 -4.55
N SER A 274 1.89 -17.40 -4.85
CA SER A 274 1.33 -18.38 -3.92
C SER A 274 1.61 -19.79 -4.41
N SER A 275 2.18 -20.64 -3.54
CA SER A 275 2.51 -22.02 -3.90
C SER A 275 1.36 -23.01 -3.72
N THR A 276 0.23 -22.65 -3.10
CA THR A 276 -0.87 -23.63 -2.88
C THR A 276 -2.28 -23.09 -2.99
N SER A 277 -2.50 -21.78 -2.99
CA SER A 277 -3.86 -21.23 -2.95
C SER A 277 -4.06 -20.03 -3.88
N ASP A 278 -5.21 -19.39 -3.72
CA ASP A 278 -5.64 -18.28 -4.54
C ASP A 278 -4.79 -17.02 -4.26
N ILE A 279 -4.65 -16.18 -5.28
CA ILE A 279 -4.11 -14.82 -5.15
C ILE A 279 -5.24 -13.83 -5.40
N GLN A 280 -5.33 -12.84 -4.52
CA GLN A 280 -6.15 -11.66 -4.73
C GLN A 280 -5.29 -10.41 -4.73
N VAL A 281 -5.36 -9.65 -5.82
CA VAL A 281 -4.65 -8.36 -5.99
C VAL A 281 -5.68 -7.26 -6.23
N LEU A 282 -5.70 -6.23 -5.37
CA LEU A 282 -6.61 -5.09 -5.49
C LEU A 282 -5.80 -3.79 -5.60
N ALA A 283 -5.81 -3.17 -6.77
CA ALA A 283 -5.30 -1.81 -6.99
C ALA A 283 -6.46 -0.81 -6.98
N GLY A 284 -6.33 0.26 -6.19
CA GLY A 284 -7.33 1.32 -6.14
C GLY A 284 -7.51 2.04 -7.48
N ARG A 285 -6.44 2.17 -8.26
CA ARG A 285 -6.41 2.82 -9.56
C ARG A 285 -5.73 1.93 -10.60
N ASN A 286 -4.40 1.88 -10.67
CA ASN A 286 -3.70 1.16 -11.75
C ASN A 286 -2.98 -0.10 -11.28
N PHE A 287 -2.93 -1.11 -12.14
CA PHE A 287 -2.03 -2.26 -11.99
C PHE A 287 -1.13 -2.37 -13.21
N THR A 288 0.18 -2.21 -13.01
CA THR A 288 1.18 -2.16 -14.08
C THR A 288 2.23 -3.26 -13.89
N MET A 289 2.43 -4.06 -14.93
CA MET A 289 3.50 -5.04 -15.03
C MET A 289 4.45 -4.67 -16.16
N ASN A 290 5.68 -4.32 -15.79
CA ASN A 290 6.77 -4.02 -16.71
C ASN A 290 7.90 -5.03 -16.48
N ALA A 291 8.29 -5.69 -17.55
CA ALA A 291 9.37 -6.64 -17.66
C ALA A 291 10.45 -6.03 -18.56
N ALA A 292 11.64 -5.77 -18.00
CA ALA A 292 12.80 -5.55 -18.83
C ALA A 292 13.04 -6.77 -19.73
N VAL A 293 13.55 -6.53 -20.94
CA VAL A 293 13.95 -7.59 -21.89
C VAL A 293 14.69 -8.71 -21.15
N ASN A 294 14.13 -9.93 -21.23
CA ASN A 294 14.58 -11.20 -20.66
C ASN A 294 14.00 -11.67 -19.30
N PHE A 295 13.26 -10.87 -18.53
CA PHE A 295 12.66 -11.36 -17.26
C PHE A 295 11.28 -10.77 -16.95
N ALA A 296 10.32 -11.67 -16.70
CA ALA A 296 8.94 -11.33 -16.44
C ALA A 296 8.74 -10.69 -15.06
N ALA A 297 7.97 -9.60 -14.99
CA ALA A 297 7.13 -9.40 -13.81
C ALA A 297 6.16 -10.58 -13.74
N PHE A 298 6.02 -11.19 -12.56
CA PHE A 298 5.33 -12.47 -12.40
C PHE A 298 4.23 -12.39 -11.34
N VAL A 299 3.01 -12.79 -11.72
CA VAL A 299 1.94 -13.10 -10.78
C VAL A 299 1.54 -14.56 -11.00
N GLY A 300 1.78 -15.41 -10.00
CA GLY A 300 1.56 -16.85 -10.14
C GLY A 300 0.94 -17.48 -8.91
N ALA A 301 -0.04 -18.37 -9.13
CA ALA A 301 -0.71 -19.10 -8.06
C ALA A 301 -0.92 -20.55 -8.49
N LEU A 302 -0.85 -21.50 -7.55
CA LEU A 302 -1.42 -22.84 -7.78
C LEU A 302 -2.94 -22.88 -7.58
N GLY A 303 -3.56 -21.80 -7.09
CA GLY A 303 -5.00 -21.59 -7.06
C GLY A 303 -5.49 -20.64 -8.16
N ASN A 304 -6.66 -20.04 -7.95
CA ASN A 304 -7.22 -19.00 -8.82
C ASN A 304 -6.47 -17.67 -8.63
N ILE A 305 -6.45 -16.84 -9.66
CA ILE A 305 -5.93 -15.47 -9.59
C ILE A 305 -7.07 -14.51 -9.86
N THR A 306 -7.28 -13.56 -8.94
CA THR A 306 -8.19 -12.43 -9.14
C THR A 306 -7.41 -11.12 -9.03
N ILE A 307 -7.40 -10.37 -10.12
CA ILE A 307 -6.82 -9.01 -10.19
C ILE A 307 -7.99 -8.03 -10.31
N VAL A 308 -8.05 -7.06 -9.40
CA VAL A 308 -9.05 -5.99 -9.40
C VAL A 308 -8.31 -4.67 -9.55
N VAL A 309 -8.64 -3.95 -10.61
CA VAL A 309 -8.15 -2.61 -10.95
C VAL A 309 -9.30 -1.63 -10.76
N ASP A 310 -8.98 -0.36 -10.55
CA ASP A 310 -9.98 0.69 -10.30
C ASP A 310 -10.84 0.42 -9.04
N ASN A 311 -10.28 -0.24 -8.02
CA ASN A 311 -11.03 -0.62 -6.83
C ASN A 311 -11.44 0.57 -5.94
N ALA A 312 -10.99 1.80 -6.25
CA ALA A 312 -11.50 3.03 -5.63
C ALA A 312 -12.96 3.35 -6.01
N PHE A 313 -13.47 2.73 -7.09
CA PHE A 313 -14.86 2.85 -7.56
C PHE A 313 -15.52 1.47 -7.61
N PRO A 314 -15.78 0.81 -6.46
CA PRO A 314 -16.11 -0.62 -6.40
C PRO A 314 -17.56 -0.95 -6.77
N SER A 315 -18.45 0.05 -6.88
CA SER A 315 -19.89 -0.14 -7.05
C SER A 315 -20.45 0.61 -8.26
N PRO A 316 -21.44 0.05 -8.97
CA PRO A 316 -22.17 0.79 -10.00
C PRO A 316 -22.84 2.06 -9.42
N PRO A 317 -22.99 3.13 -10.23
CA PRO A 317 -22.57 3.25 -11.62
C PRO A 317 -21.12 3.76 -11.79
N ASP A 318 -20.34 3.83 -10.71
CA ASP A 318 -19.07 4.54 -10.72
C ASP A 318 -17.97 3.81 -11.50
N ILE A 319 -17.34 4.51 -12.44
CA ILE A 319 -16.22 4.01 -13.24
C ILE A 319 -15.09 5.03 -13.15
N GLY A 320 -13.95 4.63 -12.59
CA GLY A 320 -12.80 5.50 -12.48
C GLY A 320 -11.83 5.41 -13.67
N PRO A 321 -10.65 6.04 -13.54
CA PRO A 321 -9.63 6.07 -14.58
C PRO A 321 -8.67 4.87 -14.53
N GLY A 322 -8.90 3.88 -13.66
CA GLY A 322 -7.95 2.80 -13.42
C GLY A 322 -7.67 1.94 -14.65
N SER A 323 -6.39 1.68 -14.92
CA SER A 323 -5.93 0.88 -16.06
C SER A 323 -5.17 -0.37 -15.65
N PHE A 324 -5.33 -1.43 -16.45
CA PHE A 324 -4.53 -2.64 -16.38
C PHE A 324 -3.52 -2.62 -17.53
N SER A 325 -2.23 -2.57 -17.19
CA SER A 325 -1.13 -2.57 -18.16
C SER A 325 -0.23 -3.78 -17.91
N LYS A 326 -0.07 -4.63 -18.92
CA LYS A 326 0.79 -5.80 -18.90
C LYS A 326 1.59 -5.84 -20.20
N ASP A 327 2.91 -5.82 -20.09
CA ASP A 327 3.75 -5.96 -21.27
C ASP A 327 3.87 -7.42 -21.76
N ALA A 328 4.50 -7.59 -22.93
CA ALA A 328 4.58 -8.88 -23.60
C ALA A 328 5.41 -9.93 -22.83
N ASN A 329 6.39 -9.49 -22.06
CA ASN A 329 7.33 -10.36 -21.34
C ASN A 329 6.86 -10.68 -19.91
N SER A 330 5.91 -9.93 -19.36
CA SER A 330 5.27 -10.22 -18.07
C SER A 330 4.41 -11.47 -18.15
N VAL A 331 4.31 -12.20 -17.03
CA VAL A 331 3.63 -13.49 -16.95
C VAL A 331 2.60 -13.48 -15.83
N ILE A 332 1.38 -13.89 -16.17
CA ILE A 332 0.31 -14.17 -15.20
C ILE A 332 -0.12 -15.61 -15.43
N LEU A 333 -0.04 -16.44 -14.38
CA LEU A 333 -0.22 -17.88 -14.49
C LEU A 333 -1.01 -18.46 -13.30
N ALA A 334 -2.26 -18.84 -13.55
CA ALA A 334 -3.11 -19.55 -12.59
C ALA A 334 -3.00 -21.07 -12.88
N ASN A 335 -2.12 -21.74 -12.12
CA ASN A 335 -1.61 -23.09 -12.32
C ASN A 335 -0.68 -23.28 -13.53
N ILE A 336 0.25 -24.24 -13.43
CA ILE A 336 1.28 -24.53 -14.46
C ILE A 336 0.64 -24.96 -15.79
N ASP A 337 -0.52 -25.60 -15.74
CA ASP A 337 -1.28 -26.07 -16.90
C ASP A 337 -2.38 -25.08 -17.36
N GLY A 338 -2.53 -23.94 -16.68
CA GLY A 338 -3.59 -22.97 -16.94
C GLY A 338 -5.00 -23.45 -16.54
N SER A 339 -5.14 -24.51 -15.73
CA SER A 339 -6.44 -25.08 -15.37
C SER A 339 -7.28 -24.19 -14.44
N ASN A 340 -6.64 -23.27 -13.72
CA ASN A 340 -7.31 -22.44 -12.73
C ASN A 340 -7.80 -21.12 -13.31
N ASN A 341 -8.73 -20.50 -12.59
CA ASN A 341 -9.37 -19.31 -13.09
C ASN A 341 -8.47 -18.08 -12.95
N LEU A 342 -8.26 -17.35 -14.05
CA LEU A 342 -7.76 -15.98 -14.04
C LEU A 342 -8.91 -15.01 -14.29
N ARG A 343 -9.19 -14.14 -13.32
CA ARG A 343 -10.20 -13.08 -13.43
C ARG A 343 -9.54 -11.72 -13.30
N ILE A 344 -9.80 -10.82 -14.25
CA ILE A 344 -9.27 -9.45 -14.25
C ILE A 344 -10.45 -8.49 -14.29
N PHE A 345 -10.67 -7.72 -13.23
CA PHE A 345 -11.70 -6.68 -13.17
C PHE A 345 -11.03 -5.32 -13.43
N THR A 346 -11.53 -4.52 -14.36
CA THR A 346 -10.95 -3.23 -14.77
C THR A 346 -12.02 -2.24 -15.22
N ALA A 347 -11.66 -0.96 -15.36
CA ALA A 347 -12.61 0.10 -15.70
C ALA A 347 -13.12 0.01 -17.15
N ARG A 348 -12.23 0.16 -18.15
CA ARG A 348 -12.57 0.23 -19.58
C ARG A 348 -11.57 -0.52 -20.46
N GLN A 349 -12.03 -1.08 -21.58
CA GLN A 349 -11.15 -1.76 -22.55
C GLN A 349 -10.12 -0.81 -23.14
N SER A 350 -10.54 0.38 -23.58
CA SER A 350 -9.68 1.42 -24.16
C SER A 350 -8.60 2.00 -23.22
N GLN A 351 -8.70 1.77 -21.91
CA GLN A 351 -7.68 2.19 -20.94
C GLN A 351 -6.60 1.14 -20.70
N ASN A 352 -6.86 -0.11 -21.09
CA ASN A 352 -5.92 -1.21 -20.85
C ASN A 352 -4.87 -1.30 -21.95
N ASN A 353 -3.68 -1.74 -21.57
CA ASN A 353 -2.61 -2.10 -22.51
C ASN A 353 -2.15 -3.52 -22.18
N ILE A 354 -2.71 -4.50 -22.88
CA ILE A 354 -2.43 -5.92 -22.63
C ILE A 354 -1.66 -6.49 -23.80
N GLN A 355 -0.44 -6.93 -23.54
CA GLN A 355 0.44 -7.56 -24.52
C GLN A 355 0.80 -8.99 -24.09
N GLY A 356 1.10 -9.84 -25.07
CA GLY A 356 1.46 -11.24 -24.84
C GLY A 356 0.26 -12.12 -24.44
N THR A 357 0.52 -13.16 -23.64
CA THR A 357 -0.50 -14.11 -23.19
C THR A 357 -1.03 -13.80 -21.80
N LEU A 358 -2.26 -14.24 -21.53
CA LEU A 358 -2.88 -14.30 -20.21
C LEU A 358 -3.16 -15.76 -19.89
N ASN A 359 -2.64 -16.24 -18.76
CA ASN A 359 -2.77 -17.64 -18.34
C ASN A 359 -2.39 -18.66 -19.45
N LEU A 360 -1.30 -18.40 -20.19
CA LEU A 360 -0.82 -19.17 -21.35
C LEU A 360 -1.61 -19.03 -22.66
N PHE A 361 -2.73 -18.29 -22.69
CA PHE A 361 -3.54 -18.10 -23.89
C PHE A 361 -3.39 -16.68 -24.47
N PRO A 362 -3.38 -16.51 -25.81
CA PRO A 362 -3.33 -15.18 -26.42
C PRO A 362 -4.61 -14.41 -26.11
N PHE A 363 -4.48 -13.11 -25.91
CA PHE A 363 -5.61 -12.19 -25.78
C PHE A 363 -5.70 -11.31 -27.02
N VAL A 364 -6.91 -11.23 -27.60
CA VAL A 364 -7.25 -10.30 -28.68
C VAL A 364 -8.53 -9.58 -28.25
N PRO A 365 -8.51 -8.24 -28.08
CA PRO A 365 -9.71 -7.49 -27.73
C PRO A 365 -10.85 -7.75 -28.72
N GLY A 366 -12.02 -8.10 -28.20
CA GLY A 366 -13.26 -8.21 -28.95
C GLY A 366 -13.92 -6.86 -29.18
N ILE A 367 -15.10 -6.89 -29.80
CA ILE A 367 -15.93 -5.69 -30.01
C ILE A 367 -16.42 -5.18 -28.65
N GLU A 368 -16.28 -3.87 -28.40
CA GLU A 368 -16.77 -3.27 -27.16
C GLU A 368 -18.27 -3.57 -26.92
N PHE A 369 -18.62 -3.82 -25.67
CA PHE A 369 -19.97 -4.13 -25.20
C PHE A 369 -20.59 -5.45 -25.73
N VAL A 370 -19.79 -6.32 -26.34
CA VAL A 370 -20.20 -7.69 -26.70
C VAL A 370 -19.59 -8.67 -25.70
N ASN A 371 -20.43 -9.34 -24.92
CA ASN A 371 -19.98 -10.40 -24.01
C ASN A 371 -19.43 -11.59 -24.80
N THR A 372 -18.23 -12.03 -24.45
CA THR A 372 -17.55 -13.22 -24.97
C THR A 372 -17.06 -14.08 -23.81
N ASN A 373 -16.50 -15.27 -24.08
CA ASN A 373 -15.91 -16.08 -23.00
C ASN A 373 -14.67 -15.40 -22.36
N GLN A 374 -14.00 -14.50 -23.07
CA GLN A 374 -12.81 -13.78 -22.60
C GLN A 374 -13.13 -12.40 -22.03
N GLU A 375 -14.25 -11.78 -22.40
CA GLU A 375 -14.60 -10.42 -22.03
C GLU A 375 -16.06 -10.33 -21.59
N GLN A 376 -16.31 -9.70 -20.45
CA GLN A 376 -17.64 -9.48 -19.89
C GLN A 376 -17.80 -7.99 -19.55
N TRP A 377 -18.97 -7.43 -19.79
CA TRP A 377 -19.25 -6.01 -19.63
C TRP A 377 -20.18 -5.76 -18.44
N GLU A 378 -20.23 -4.51 -17.98
CA GLU A 378 -21.07 -4.05 -16.86
C GLU A 378 -20.94 -4.90 -15.59
N THR A 379 -19.77 -5.51 -15.37
CA THR A 379 -19.54 -6.46 -14.29
C THR A 379 -18.55 -5.90 -13.29
N TYR A 380 -18.99 -5.78 -12.03
CA TYR A 380 -18.20 -5.29 -10.91
C TYR A 380 -17.70 -6.46 -10.06
N PHE A 381 -16.60 -6.24 -9.35
CA PHE A 381 -16.14 -7.17 -8.33
C PHE A 381 -17.04 -7.09 -7.08
N PRO A 382 -17.36 -8.20 -6.39
CA PRO A 382 -17.03 -9.58 -6.74
C PRO A 382 -18.04 -10.23 -7.70
N SER A 383 -17.52 -10.90 -8.73
CA SER A 383 -18.29 -11.84 -9.55
C SER A 383 -17.58 -13.19 -9.58
N GLY A 384 -18.33 -14.27 -9.36
CA GLY A 384 -17.81 -15.65 -9.37
C GLY A 384 -17.83 -16.31 -10.74
N PHE A 385 -18.39 -15.64 -11.76
CA PHE A 385 -18.52 -16.19 -13.12
C PHE A 385 -17.18 -16.18 -13.88
N GLY A 386 -17.05 -17.02 -14.91
CA GLY A 386 -15.92 -17.02 -15.84
C GLY A 386 -14.57 -17.41 -15.23
N GLY A 387 -13.51 -17.18 -16.01
CA GLY A 387 -12.12 -17.28 -15.60
C GLY A 387 -11.30 -18.38 -16.26
N ASN A 388 -11.89 -19.27 -17.07
CA ASN A 388 -11.13 -20.35 -17.74
C ASN A 388 -11.07 -20.13 -19.28
N PRO A 389 -9.88 -19.99 -19.88
CA PRO A 389 -8.57 -19.89 -19.22
C PRO A 389 -8.34 -18.53 -18.56
N PHE A 390 -9.11 -17.51 -18.97
CA PHE A 390 -9.20 -16.22 -18.29
C PHE A 390 -10.50 -15.51 -18.68
N THR A 391 -10.92 -14.54 -17.88
CA THR A 391 -11.98 -13.58 -18.25
C THR A 391 -11.64 -12.19 -17.74
N ILE A 392 -11.80 -11.18 -18.59
CA ILE A 392 -11.67 -9.76 -18.26
C ILE A 392 -13.07 -9.16 -18.11
N PHE A 393 -13.32 -8.52 -16.97
CA PHE A 393 -14.56 -7.87 -16.62
C PHE A 393 -14.37 -6.36 -16.70
N TYR A 394 -15.13 -5.71 -17.56
CA TYR A 394 -15.16 -4.26 -17.71
C TYR A 394 -16.35 -3.68 -16.97
N LYS A 395 -16.13 -2.60 -16.22
CA LYS A 395 -17.22 -1.82 -15.60
C LYS A 395 -17.99 -0.98 -16.61
N ASN A 396 -17.37 -0.67 -17.76
CA ASN A 396 -17.94 0.18 -18.80
C ASN A 396 -19.31 -0.31 -19.30
N THR A 397 -20.21 0.62 -19.60
CA THR A 397 -21.59 0.35 -20.05
C THR A 397 -21.86 1.00 -21.40
N ASN A 398 -22.70 0.38 -22.23
CA ASN A 398 -23.05 0.94 -23.55
C ASN A 398 -23.99 2.17 -23.45
N ARG A 399 -24.50 2.49 -22.25
CA ARG A 399 -25.42 3.61 -22.06
C ARG A 399 -24.78 4.95 -22.44
N GLN A 400 -23.48 5.12 -22.23
CA GLN A 400 -22.80 6.37 -22.61
C GLN A 400 -22.70 6.55 -24.14
N THR A 401 -22.54 5.47 -24.89
CA THR A 401 -22.54 5.52 -26.36
C THR A 401 -23.92 5.85 -26.88
N ILE A 402 -24.99 5.25 -26.33
CA ILE A 402 -26.37 5.52 -26.78
C ILE A 402 -26.79 6.96 -26.46
N ILE A 403 -26.44 7.50 -25.29
CA ILE A 403 -26.75 8.89 -24.94
C ILE A 403 -25.97 9.85 -25.86
N THR A 404 -24.68 9.59 -26.11
CA THR A 404 -23.89 10.41 -27.06
C THR A 404 -24.44 10.30 -28.48
N LEU A 405 -24.79 9.09 -28.95
CA LEU A 405 -25.33 8.89 -30.29
C LEU A 405 -26.72 9.51 -30.44
N ILE A 406 -27.58 9.43 -29.43
CA ILE A 406 -28.89 10.09 -29.43
C ILE A 406 -28.70 11.62 -29.39
N ASN A 407 -27.76 12.13 -28.61
CA ASN A 407 -27.46 13.57 -28.59
C ASN A 407 -26.87 14.04 -29.92
N GLU A 408 -25.96 13.28 -30.54
CA GLU A 408 -25.41 13.58 -31.86
C GLU A 408 -26.48 13.46 -32.95
N LEU A 409 -27.37 12.47 -32.89
CA LEU A 409 -28.53 12.35 -33.78
C LEU A 409 -29.54 13.47 -33.54
N MET A 410 -29.75 13.92 -32.31
CA MET A 410 -30.63 15.04 -31.97
C MET A 410 -30.03 16.37 -32.40
N VAL A 411 -28.71 16.56 -32.30
CA VAL A 411 -28.00 17.75 -32.79
C VAL A 411 -27.94 17.74 -34.32
N ALA A 412 -27.68 16.60 -34.95
CA ALA A 412 -27.73 16.45 -36.41
C ALA A 412 -29.16 16.64 -36.94
N ASN A 413 -30.18 16.12 -36.24
CA ASN A 413 -31.60 16.34 -36.57
C ASN A 413 -32.14 17.68 -36.05
N ALA A 414 -31.43 18.44 -35.22
CA ALA A 414 -31.82 19.80 -34.86
C ALA A 414 -31.70 20.73 -36.10
N GLN A 415 -30.92 20.35 -37.11
CA GLN A 415 -31.00 20.98 -38.45
C GLN A 415 -32.28 20.62 -39.23
N ILE A 416 -33.03 19.60 -38.79
CA ILE A 416 -34.37 19.25 -39.31
C ILE A 416 -35.48 19.90 -38.47
N SER A 417 -35.17 20.45 -37.28
CA SER A 417 -36.16 21.13 -36.43
C SER A 417 -36.71 22.44 -37.00
N ASP A 418 -36.19 22.91 -38.13
CA ASP A 418 -36.85 23.93 -38.96
C ASP A 418 -38.17 23.43 -39.60
N PHE A 419 -38.50 22.13 -39.50
CA PHE A 419 -39.72 21.54 -40.08
C PHE A 419 -40.75 20.97 -39.08
N LEU A 420 -40.51 20.97 -37.76
CA LEU A 420 -41.49 20.46 -36.77
C LEU A 420 -41.79 21.46 -35.64
N PRO A 421 -43.03 21.99 -35.52
CA PRO A 421 -43.37 23.11 -34.65
C PRO A 421 -43.61 22.77 -33.17
N PHE A 422 -43.16 21.62 -32.67
CA PHE A 422 -43.51 21.15 -31.32
C PHE A 422 -42.39 21.15 -30.27
N PHE A 423 -41.19 21.64 -30.59
CA PHE A 423 -40.14 21.81 -29.57
C PHE A 423 -40.00 23.30 -29.15
N PRO A 424 -39.92 23.60 -27.84
CA PRO A 424 -39.70 24.96 -27.37
C PRO A 424 -38.34 25.46 -27.88
N ARG A 425 -38.35 26.54 -28.66
CA ARG A 425 -37.14 27.23 -29.12
C ARG A 425 -36.47 27.90 -27.92
N VAL A 426 -35.39 27.32 -27.40
CA VAL A 426 -34.46 28.03 -26.51
C VAL A 426 -33.26 28.48 -27.35
N ARG A 427 -32.98 29.80 -27.29
CA ARG A 427 -32.04 30.49 -28.18
C ARG A 427 -30.61 30.46 -27.63
N THR A 428 -29.90 29.33 -27.70
CA THR A 428 -28.41 29.33 -27.73
C THR A 428 -27.87 27.91 -28.01
N PRO A 429 -26.87 27.75 -28.90
CA PRO A 429 -26.32 26.44 -29.26
C PRO A 429 -25.29 25.85 -28.27
N PHE A 430 -25.06 26.47 -27.11
CA PHE A 430 -24.02 26.02 -26.15
C PHE A 430 -24.54 25.34 -24.88
N GLU A 431 -25.87 25.25 -24.66
CA GLU A 431 -26.42 24.63 -23.44
C GLU A 431 -26.66 23.12 -23.56
N PHE A 432 -26.62 22.52 -24.75
CA PHE A 432 -27.01 21.12 -24.93
C PHE A 432 -25.95 20.08 -24.53
N SER A 433 -24.67 20.46 -24.41
CA SER A 433 -23.60 19.49 -24.15
C SER A 433 -23.56 18.95 -22.72
N TYR A 434 -24.35 19.51 -21.79
CA TYR A 434 -24.30 19.12 -20.37
C TYR A 434 -25.65 18.66 -19.79
N VAL A 435 -26.76 18.74 -20.51
CA VAL A 435 -28.11 18.55 -19.91
C VAL A 435 -28.52 17.07 -19.80
N GLY A 436 -27.88 16.17 -20.57
CA GLY A 436 -28.25 14.75 -20.61
C GLY A 436 -27.93 13.95 -19.33
N GLU A 437 -27.01 14.42 -18.48
CA GLU A 437 -26.64 13.71 -17.24
C GLU A 437 -27.35 14.23 -15.98
N PHE A 438 -28.16 15.29 -16.10
CA PHE A 438 -28.75 15.94 -14.93
C PHE A 438 -30.26 15.91 -14.88
N CYS A 439 -30.95 15.43 -15.91
CA CYS A 439 -32.39 15.58 -16.01
C CYS A 439 -33.11 14.24 -16.11
N ASP A 440 -33.95 13.93 -15.13
CA ASP A 440 -34.88 12.80 -15.16
C ASP A 440 -36.26 13.28 -15.61
N TYR A 441 -36.86 12.59 -16.58
CA TYR A 441 -38.25 12.85 -16.97
C TYR A 441 -39.20 12.09 -16.03
N ASP A 442 -40.07 12.81 -15.33
CA ASP A 442 -41.10 12.20 -14.49
C ASP A 442 -42.40 12.05 -15.31
N PRO A 443 -42.81 10.81 -15.65
CA PRO A 443 -44.01 10.59 -16.43
C PRO A 443 -45.31 10.87 -15.65
N ALA A 444 -45.26 11.01 -14.32
CA ALA A 444 -46.43 11.28 -13.49
C ALA A 444 -46.86 12.75 -13.55
N ASP A 445 -45.92 13.68 -13.77
CA ASP A 445 -46.20 15.12 -13.86
C ASP A 445 -45.87 15.73 -15.23
N HIS A 446 -45.30 14.94 -16.15
CA HIS A 446 -44.84 15.38 -17.48
C HIS A 446 -43.78 16.49 -17.44
N HIS A 447 -43.01 16.60 -16.36
CA HIS A 447 -41.92 17.56 -16.24
C HIS A 447 -40.54 16.90 -16.30
N LEU A 448 -39.57 17.69 -16.75
CA LEU A 448 -38.16 17.33 -16.77
C LEU A 448 -37.49 17.88 -15.48
N HIS A 449 -37.06 16.99 -14.59
CA HIS A 449 -36.45 17.33 -13.30
C HIS A 449 -34.94 17.33 -13.42
N CYS A 450 -34.35 18.51 -13.51
CA CYS A 450 -32.90 18.66 -13.59
C CYS A 450 -32.26 18.82 -12.21
N ARG A 451 -31.49 17.82 -11.75
CA ARG A 451 -30.65 17.85 -10.56
C ARG A 451 -29.18 17.62 -10.93
N PRO A 452 -28.30 18.58 -10.67
CA PRO A 452 -26.88 18.32 -10.79
C PRO A 452 -26.42 17.35 -9.70
N ASN A 453 -25.93 16.17 -10.08
CA ASN A 453 -25.36 15.18 -9.17
C ASN A 453 -23.85 15.41 -9.11
N PHE A 454 -23.37 16.12 -8.09
CA PHE A 454 -21.95 16.40 -7.93
C PHE A 454 -21.28 15.31 -7.09
N ALA A 455 -20.12 14.83 -7.53
CA ALA A 455 -19.26 14.00 -6.71
C ALA A 455 -18.90 14.74 -5.40
N PRO A 456 -18.82 14.07 -4.23
CA PRO A 456 -18.72 14.70 -2.92
C PRO A 456 -17.44 15.54 -2.66
N TYR A 457 -16.52 15.70 -3.63
CA TYR A 457 -15.22 16.35 -3.44
C TYR A 457 -14.80 17.34 -4.55
N GLY A 458 -15.74 17.86 -5.36
CA GLY A 458 -15.44 18.89 -6.37
C GLY A 458 -15.87 20.30 -5.95
N SER A 459 -15.00 21.29 -6.14
CA SER A 459 -15.37 22.71 -6.25
C SER A 459 -15.13 23.20 -7.67
N PHE A 460 -16.04 23.98 -8.24
CA PHE A 460 -15.87 24.59 -9.56
C PHE A 460 -16.34 26.05 -9.56
N ILE A 461 -15.78 26.84 -10.47
CA ILE A 461 -16.00 28.27 -10.62
C ILE A 461 -16.71 28.48 -11.96
N PHE A 462 -17.87 29.15 -11.93
CA PHE A 462 -18.43 29.83 -13.10
C PHE A 462 -18.25 31.33 -12.89
N GLU A 463 -17.72 32.01 -13.90
CA GLU A 463 -17.75 33.47 -14.10
C GLU A 463 -17.97 34.27 -12.80
N ASP A 464 -16.87 34.48 -12.08
CA ASP A 464 -16.74 35.36 -10.91
C ASP A 464 -17.57 35.02 -9.65
N ARG A 465 -18.13 33.80 -9.53
CA ARG A 465 -18.81 33.37 -8.29
C ARG A 465 -18.40 31.98 -7.80
N VAL A 466 -18.03 31.92 -6.52
CA VAL A 466 -17.73 30.66 -5.81
C VAL A 466 -19.00 30.17 -5.12
N PHE A 467 -19.43 28.96 -5.43
CA PHE A 467 -20.52 28.28 -4.72
C PHE A 467 -19.96 27.17 -3.85
N TRP A 468 -20.38 27.12 -2.58
CA TRP A 468 -20.02 26.06 -1.63
C TRP A 468 -21.26 25.24 -1.30
N ILE A 469 -21.19 23.92 -1.49
CA ILE A 469 -22.30 23.00 -1.18
C ILE A 469 -21.99 22.36 0.19
N GLY A 470 -22.54 22.96 1.25
CA GLY A 470 -22.61 22.35 2.57
C GLY A 470 -23.80 21.39 2.68
N ARG A 471 -23.71 20.40 3.57
CA ARG A 471 -24.81 19.46 3.82
C ARG A 471 -26.06 20.19 4.35
N SER A 472 -27.20 19.84 3.77
CA SER A 472 -28.60 20.24 4.06
C SER A 472 -28.94 21.72 4.01
N TRP A 473 -29.69 22.11 2.97
CA TRP A 473 -30.43 23.37 2.88
C TRP A 473 -31.70 23.27 3.73
N ASP A 474 -31.77 24.01 4.82
CA ASP A 474 -32.98 24.19 5.64
C ASP A 474 -33.79 25.38 5.07
N PRO A 475 -34.99 25.15 4.51
CA PRO A 475 -35.81 26.23 3.94
C PRO A 475 -36.36 27.22 4.98
N SER A 476 -36.17 27.00 6.28
CA SER A 476 -36.60 27.92 7.35
C SER A 476 -35.63 29.07 7.64
N SER A 477 -34.37 29.01 7.16
CA SER A 477 -33.38 30.06 7.42
C SER A 477 -33.28 31.05 6.24
N GLN A 478 -34.26 31.94 6.09
CA GLN A 478 -34.11 33.15 5.27
C GLN A 478 -33.27 34.20 6.01
N THR A 479 -31.96 33.99 6.10
CA THR A 479 -31.02 35.10 6.27
C THR A 479 -30.39 35.41 4.92
N THR A 480 -30.75 36.56 4.37
CA THR A 480 -30.22 37.02 3.09
C THR A 480 -28.70 37.19 3.16
N LEU A 481 -28.00 36.78 2.10
CA LEU A 481 -26.53 36.85 1.90
C LEU A 481 -25.92 38.25 2.20
N MET A 482 -26.75 39.30 2.23
CA MET A 482 -26.35 40.66 2.60
C MET A 482 -26.06 40.86 4.09
N ASP A 483 -26.57 40.02 5.00
CA ASP A 483 -26.26 40.15 6.44
C ASP A 483 -24.89 39.57 6.79
N TYR A 484 -24.43 38.56 6.05
CA TYR A 484 -23.11 37.94 6.26
C TYR A 484 -21.95 38.86 5.85
N LEU A 485 -22.17 39.78 4.89
CA LEU A 485 -21.15 40.73 4.42
C LEU A 485 -21.08 42.02 5.25
N LYS A 486 -21.99 42.26 6.20
CA LYS A 486 -21.95 43.43 7.08
C LYS A 486 -21.05 43.28 8.32
N HIS A 487 -20.54 42.09 8.61
CA HIS A 487 -19.72 41.82 9.82
C HIS A 487 -18.23 41.60 9.55
N ARG A 488 -17.73 42.03 8.38
CA ARG A 488 -16.29 42.21 8.16
C ARG A 488 -15.99 43.64 7.73
N LYS A 489 -15.83 44.51 8.71
CA LYS A 489 -14.88 45.61 8.69
C LYS A 489 -13.82 45.35 9.74
#